data_AF-A0A922WPU0-F1
#
_entry.id   AF-A0A922WPU0-F1
#
_cell.length_a   1.000
_cell.length_b   1.000
_cell.length_c   1.000
_cell.angle_alpha   90.00
_cell.angle_beta   90.00
_cell.angle_gamma   90.00
#
_symmetry.space_group_name_H-M   'P 1'
#
loop_
_entity.id
_entity.type
_entity.pdbx_description
1 polymer ?
#
loop_
_entity_poly.entity_id
_entity_poly.type
_entity_poly.pdbx_seq_one_letter_code
_entity_poly.pdbx_strand_id
1 'polypeptide(L)'
;MPLVVGGAPLGQAVRIVSDRSQPSYEVSNPGGPVEGFMSMFTQADRDTTRQGEVYARVLPSGFTERFSIITLTENGNPAPYVRVGQIIAQTGVGSTNQLCAFGVPTLVTDRPAATVTYGGFAFFGTANVNATPGSGVGINYIVSSSIITMTANPTNGVINFTLNLRGRETSSAGTSDTVTDLGVFTGTATLDGTTPSFSSTLQDSSSTVAGTFGGGFFGPQGGTAGVSVGIQNRRADGSDLRLGGLFILRPPA
;
A
#
# COMPACT_ATOMS: atom_id res chain seq x y z
N MET A 1 -19.11 4.01 7.73
CA MET A 1 -18.07 2.95 7.64
C MET A 1 -16.85 3.55 6.93
N PRO A 2 -15.61 3.34 7.39
CA PRO A 2 -14.44 3.86 6.69
C PRO A 2 -14.35 3.25 5.29
N LEU A 3 -14.06 4.08 4.29
CA LEU A 3 -13.85 3.68 2.91
C LEU A 3 -12.49 2.97 2.78
N VAL A 4 -12.47 1.80 2.14
CA VAL A 4 -11.21 1.12 1.82
C VAL A 4 -10.64 1.77 0.55
N VAL A 5 -9.46 2.35 0.66
CA VAL A 5 -8.78 3.03 -0.45
C VAL A 5 -7.52 2.24 -0.82
N GLY A 6 -7.38 1.92 -2.09
CA GLY A 6 -6.20 1.27 -2.65
C GLY A 6 -6.35 1.07 -4.15
N GLY A 7 -5.30 0.55 -4.77
CA GLY A 7 -5.27 0.28 -6.21
C GLY A 7 -4.99 1.49 -7.08
N ALA A 8 -4.48 2.58 -6.51
CA ALA A 8 -4.10 3.74 -7.28
C ALA A 8 -2.79 3.47 -8.06
N PRO A 9 -2.70 3.91 -9.32
CA PRO A 9 -1.43 3.88 -10.04
C PRO A 9 -0.44 4.87 -9.41
N LEU A 10 0.85 4.60 -9.61
CA LEU A 10 1.93 5.45 -9.11
C LEU A 10 1.73 6.92 -9.56
N GLY A 11 1.76 7.85 -8.60
CA GLY A 11 1.62 9.29 -8.85
C GLY A 11 0.21 9.85 -8.81
N GLN A 12 -0.84 9.03 -8.61
CA GLN A 12 -2.24 9.48 -8.69
C GLN A 12 -2.98 9.55 -7.32
N ALA A 13 -2.36 9.18 -6.20
CA ALA A 13 -3.02 9.20 -4.88
C ALA A 13 -2.37 10.15 -3.88
N VAL A 14 -1.18 9.80 -3.37
CA VAL A 14 -0.42 10.65 -2.44
C VAL A 14 0.74 11.28 -3.20
N ARG A 15 0.87 12.60 -3.07
CA ARG A 15 2.01 13.35 -3.57
C ARG A 15 2.91 13.73 -2.39
N ILE A 16 4.18 13.37 -2.48
CA ILE A 16 5.22 13.77 -1.55
C ILE A 16 6.21 14.64 -2.32
N VAL A 17 6.31 15.91 -1.94
CA VAL A 17 7.40 16.80 -2.40
C VAL A 17 8.39 16.91 -1.25
N SER A 18 9.66 16.67 -1.55
CA SER A 18 10.73 16.79 -0.59
C SER A 18 11.74 17.81 -1.08
N ASP A 19 12.08 18.77 -0.23
CA ASP A 19 13.34 19.50 -0.35
C ASP A 19 14.32 18.83 0.61
N ARG A 20 15.41 18.28 0.06
CA ARG A 20 16.47 17.63 0.86
C ARG A 20 17.57 18.60 1.27
N SER A 21 17.62 19.80 0.68
CA SER A 21 18.54 20.87 1.09
C SER A 21 18.08 21.54 2.39
N GLN A 22 16.76 21.55 2.62
CA GLN A 22 16.12 21.90 3.88
C GLN A 22 15.07 20.83 4.17
N PRO A 23 15.32 19.86 5.08
CA PRO A 23 14.48 18.68 5.24
C PRO A 23 13.02 19.05 5.52
N SER A 24 12.24 19.11 4.45
CA SER A 24 10.85 19.49 4.47
C SER A 24 10.08 18.63 3.51
N TYR A 25 8.83 18.37 3.88
CA TYR A 25 7.94 17.49 3.16
C TYR A 25 6.57 18.15 3.05
N GLU A 26 6.14 18.38 1.82
CA GLU A 26 4.74 18.62 1.51
C GLU A 26 4.12 17.28 1.13
N VAL A 27 3.15 16.83 1.92
CA VAL A 27 2.40 15.60 1.66
C VAL A 27 0.96 15.99 1.41
N SER A 28 0.44 15.63 0.25
CA SER A 28 -0.93 15.97 -0.14
C SER A 28 -1.64 14.81 -0.81
N ASN A 29 -2.97 14.85 -0.72
CA ASN A 29 -3.88 13.99 -1.46
C ASN A 29 -4.98 14.88 -2.05
N PRO A 30 -4.77 15.48 -3.24
CA PRO A 30 -5.64 16.54 -3.76
C PRO A 30 -6.98 16.06 -4.33
N GLY A 31 -7.23 14.75 -4.41
CA GLY A 31 -8.44 14.20 -5.03
C GLY A 31 -8.77 12.77 -4.62
N GLY A 32 -8.28 12.34 -3.46
CA GLY A 32 -8.47 10.98 -2.97
C GLY A 32 -9.93 10.70 -2.59
N PRO A 33 -10.27 9.41 -2.38
CA PRO A 33 -11.63 9.02 -2.01
C PRO A 33 -12.05 9.48 -0.60
N VAL A 34 -11.06 9.94 0.19
CA VAL A 34 -11.24 10.65 1.46
C VAL A 34 -10.93 12.11 1.14
N GLU A 35 -11.80 13.05 1.54
CA GLU A 35 -11.60 14.49 1.31
C GLU A 35 -10.12 14.88 1.48
N GLY A 36 -9.62 15.65 0.52
CA GLY A 36 -8.19 15.88 0.38
C GLY A 36 -7.56 16.54 1.59
N PHE A 37 -6.28 16.27 1.79
CA PHE A 37 -5.47 16.92 2.81
C PHE A 37 -4.19 17.47 2.19
N MET A 38 -3.59 18.42 2.89
CA MET A 38 -2.26 18.95 2.61
C MET A 38 -1.56 19.21 3.95
N SER A 39 -0.48 18.49 4.19
CA SER A 39 0.33 18.60 5.41
C SER A 39 1.74 19.03 5.01
N MET A 40 2.32 19.93 5.79
CA MET A 40 3.70 20.39 5.61
C MET A 40 4.48 20.09 6.87
N PHE A 41 5.56 19.34 6.72
CA PHE A 41 6.50 19.02 7.77
C PHE A 41 7.83 19.68 7.46
N THR A 42 8.43 20.27 8.48
CA THR A 42 9.72 20.93 8.43
C THR A 42 10.70 20.25 9.37
N GLN A 43 11.96 20.71 9.37
CA GLN A 43 12.95 20.22 10.33
C GLN A 43 12.53 20.46 11.80
N ALA A 44 11.73 21.49 12.09
CA ALA A 44 11.23 21.76 13.43
C ALA A 44 10.23 20.70 13.92
N ASP A 45 9.56 20.00 13.00
CA ASP A 45 8.60 18.94 13.30
C ASP A 45 9.28 17.57 13.47
N ARG A 46 10.60 17.48 13.33
CA ARG A 46 11.34 16.23 13.40
C ARG A 46 11.21 15.60 14.80
N ASP A 47 10.68 14.38 14.85
CA ASP A 47 10.61 13.57 16.06
C ASP A 47 11.92 12.79 16.26
N THR A 48 12.84 13.38 17.01
CA THR A 48 14.16 12.78 17.31
C THR A 48 14.10 11.63 18.30
N THR A 49 12.92 11.33 18.87
CA THR A 49 12.75 10.21 19.81
C THR A 49 12.50 8.88 19.09
N ARG A 50 12.19 8.91 17.79
CA ARG A 50 11.99 7.73 16.97
C ARG A 50 13.15 7.51 16.01
N GLN A 51 13.42 6.24 15.69
CA GLN A 51 14.36 5.89 14.65
C GLN A 51 13.81 6.23 13.27
N GLY A 52 14.71 6.55 12.33
CA GLY A 52 14.35 6.88 10.95
C GLY A 52 13.91 8.32 10.76
N GLU A 53 13.27 8.60 9.63
CA GLU A 53 12.71 9.92 9.33
C GLU A 53 11.25 10.00 9.77
N VAL A 54 11.02 10.61 10.93
CA VAL A 54 9.70 10.76 11.53
C VAL A 54 9.46 12.21 11.90
N TYR A 55 8.27 12.70 11.60
CA TYR A 55 7.82 14.04 11.86
C TYR A 55 6.48 14.01 12.57
N ALA A 56 6.28 14.91 13.52
CA ALA A 56 5.03 15.07 14.25
C ALA A 56 4.75 16.55 14.49
N ARG A 57 3.52 16.98 14.22
CA ARG A 57 3.08 18.36 14.37
C ARG A 57 1.70 18.40 14.98
N VAL A 58 1.49 19.27 15.96
CA VAL A 58 0.17 19.52 16.56
C VAL A 58 -0.48 20.69 15.83
N LEU A 59 -1.66 20.47 15.26
CA LEU A 59 -2.46 21.48 14.61
C LEU A 59 -3.21 22.36 15.63
N PRO A 60 -3.69 23.57 15.24
CA PRO A 60 -4.53 24.40 16.11
C PRO A 60 -5.79 23.68 16.64
N SER A 61 -6.27 22.65 15.94
CA SER A 61 -7.38 21.79 16.35
C SER A 61 -7.05 20.85 17.52
N GLY A 62 -5.77 20.75 17.91
CA GLY A 62 -5.27 19.77 18.88
C GLY A 62 -4.94 18.40 18.27
N PHE A 63 -5.26 18.17 16.98
CA PHE A 63 -4.88 16.94 16.30
C PHE A 63 -3.37 16.88 16.05
N THR A 64 -2.75 15.72 16.27
CA THR A 64 -1.32 15.50 15.95
C THR A 64 -1.19 14.81 14.60
N GLU A 65 -0.74 15.55 13.59
CA GLU A 65 -0.31 14.96 12.32
C GLU A 65 1.03 14.25 12.49
N ARG A 66 1.22 13.14 11.76
CA ARG A 66 2.47 12.39 11.77
C ARG A 66 2.83 11.96 10.36
N PHE A 67 4.10 12.12 9.99
CA PHE A 67 4.65 11.58 8.76
C PHE A 67 5.88 10.76 9.08
N SER A 68 5.98 9.57 8.51
CA SER A 68 7.17 8.72 8.63
C SER A 68 7.60 8.18 7.27
N ILE A 69 8.92 8.07 7.10
CA ILE A 69 9.54 7.38 5.99
C ILE A 69 10.20 6.12 6.51
N ILE A 70 9.70 5.00 6.03
CA ILE A 70 10.15 3.66 6.38
C ILE A 70 11.16 3.23 5.32
N THR A 71 12.38 2.96 5.77
CA THR A 71 13.41 2.35 4.94
C THR A 71 13.28 0.83 5.05
N LEU A 72 13.09 0.18 3.92
CA LEU A 72 13.03 -1.28 3.85
C LEU A 72 14.45 -1.83 3.77
N THR A 73 14.71 -2.98 4.39
CA THR A 73 16.03 -3.61 4.38
C THR A 73 15.95 -5.05 3.90
N GLU A 74 16.90 -5.46 3.07
CA GLU A 74 17.11 -6.83 2.62
C GLU A 74 18.53 -7.27 3.02
N ASN A 75 18.65 -8.37 3.76
CA ASN A 75 19.94 -8.86 4.26
C ASN A 75 20.76 -7.76 4.99
N GLY A 76 20.07 -6.90 5.74
CA GLY A 76 20.68 -5.77 6.46
C GLY A 76 20.98 -4.53 5.61
N ASN A 77 20.81 -4.58 4.29
CA ASN A 77 21.05 -3.44 3.40
C ASN A 77 19.75 -2.72 3.04
N PRO A 78 19.70 -1.38 3.06
CA PRO A 78 18.55 -0.62 2.59
C PRO A 78 18.19 -0.94 1.12
N ALA A 79 16.90 -1.10 0.85
CA ALA A 79 16.41 -1.17 -0.52
C ALA A 79 16.78 0.13 -1.26
N PRO A 80 17.46 0.09 -2.40
CA PRO A 80 18.10 1.29 -2.95
C PRO A 80 17.09 2.30 -3.52
N TYR A 81 16.01 1.83 -4.15
CA TYR A 81 15.16 2.68 -5.00
C TYR A 81 13.75 2.93 -4.49
N VAL A 82 13.34 2.30 -3.38
CA VAL A 82 11.98 2.42 -2.83
C VAL A 82 12.01 2.72 -1.34
N ARG A 83 11.03 3.52 -0.90
CA ARG A 83 10.69 3.80 0.49
C ARG A 83 9.18 3.70 0.66
N VAL A 84 8.75 3.56 1.90
CA VAL A 84 7.32 3.63 2.24
C VAL A 84 7.08 4.87 3.09
N GLY A 85 6.11 5.68 2.67
CA GLY A 85 5.62 6.83 3.43
C GLY A 85 4.35 6.45 4.17
N GLN A 86 4.26 6.77 5.46
CA GLN A 86 3.02 6.73 6.22
C GLN A 86 2.66 8.15 6.65
N ILE A 87 1.44 8.57 6.35
CA ILE A 87 0.89 9.86 6.76
C ILE A 87 -0.38 9.65 7.58
N ILE A 88 -0.39 10.22 8.79
CA ILE A 88 -1.58 10.38 9.61
C ILE A 88 -1.90 11.87 9.61
N ALA A 89 -2.98 12.25 8.95
CA ALA A 89 -3.36 13.65 8.74
C ALA A 89 -4.81 13.90 9.17
N GLN A 90 -5.11 15.14 9.54
CA GLN A 90 -6.49 15.58 9.74
C GLN A 90 -7.16 15.81 8.38
N THR A 91 -8.41 15.40 8.23
CA THR A 91 -9.23 15.64 7.04
C THR A 91 -10.51 16.39 7.45
N GLY A 92 -11.28 16.90 6.48
CA GLY A 92 -12.54 17.61 6.76
C GLY A 92 -13.57 16.77 7.54
N VAL A 93 -13.52 15.44 7.38
CA VAL A 93 -14.41 14.46 8.02
C VAL A 93 -13.79 13.70 9.20
N GLY A 94 -12.57 14.05 9.62
CA GLY A 94 -11.89 13.40 10.74
C GLY A 94 -10.38 13.27 10.52
N SER A 95 -9.90 12.05 10.34
CA SER A 95 -8.48 11.79 10.06
C SER A 95 -8.30 10.65 9.07
N THR A 96 -7.12 10.59 8.47
CA THR A 96 -6.71 9.52 7.57
C THR A 96 -5.38 8.93 8.03
N ASN A 97 -5.15 7.66 7.70
CA ASN A 97 -3.87 6.99 7.83
C ASN A 97 -3.57 6.33 6.49
N GLN A 98 -2.68 6.93 5.71
CA GLN A 98 -2.35 6.47 4.36
C GLN A 98 -0.93 5.96 4.29
N LEU A 99 -0.77 4.89 3.52
CA LEU A 99 0.52 4.28 3.20
C LEU A 99 0.75 4.40 1.70
N CYS A 100 1.96 4.77 1.29
CA CYS A 100 2.33 4.86 -0.12
C CYS A 100 3.77 4.38 -0.33
N ALA A 101 4.03 3.79 -1.49
CA ALA A 101 5.40 3.57 -1.96
C ALA A 101 5.85 4.80 -2.75
N PHE A 102 7.09 5.24 -2.52
CA PHE A 102 7.72 6.30 -3.29
C PHE A 102 9.22 6.03 -3.42
N GLY A 103 9.88 6.68 -4.37
CA GLY A 103 11.29 6.42 -4.65
C GLY A 103 11.69 6.86 -6.05
N VAL A 104 12.69 6.21 -6.62
CA VAL A 104 13.15 6.46 -8.00
C VAL A 104 12.32 5.59 -8.95
N PRO A 105 11.39 6.15 -9.74
CA PRO A 105 10.58 5.35 -10.65
C PRO A 105 11.45 4.74 -11.74
N THR A 106 11.10 3.53 -12.18
CA THR A 106 11.74 2.91 -13.36
C THR A 106 11.42 3.73 -14.60
N LEU A 107 12.42 3.99 -15.44
CA LEU A 107 12.19 4.64 -16.72
C LEU A 107 11.40 3.70 -17.64
N VAL A 108 10.45 4.23 -18.39
CA VAL A 108 9.64 3.42 -19.32
C VAL A 108 10.50 2.75 -20.40
N THR A 109 11.65 3.33 -20.73
CA THR A 109 12.63 2.78 -21.67
C THR A 109 13.59 1.77 -21.03
N ASP A 110 13.65 1.70 -19.70
CA ASP A 110 14.51 0.79 -18.96
C ASP A 110 13.70 -0.44 -18.53
N ARG A 111 13.43 -1.32 -19.50
CA ARG A 111 12.62 -2.53 -19.31
C ARG A 111 13.51 -3.78 -19.21
N PRO A 112 13.11 -4.80 -18.43
CA PRO A 112 13.79 -6.09 -18.46
C PRO A 112 13.63 -6.75 -19.84
N ALA A 113 14.55 -7.65 -20.18
CA ALA A 113 14.53 -8.35 -21.47
C ALA A 113 13.49 -9.48 -21.56
N ALA A 114 13.00 -9.97 -20.42
CA ALA A 114 12.06 -11.08 -20.32
C ALA A 114 11.01 -10.81 -19.24
N THR A 115 9.97 -11.64 -19.21
CA THR A 115 8.96 -11.60 -18.14
C THR A 115 9.61 -11.79 -16.78
N VAL A 116 9.26 -10.92 -15.84
CA VAL A 116 9.76 -10.96 -14.46
C VAL A 116 8.65 -11.43 -13.54
N THR A 117 8.99 -12.36 -12.64
CA THR A 117 8.12 -12.79 -11.53
C THR A 117 8.59 -12.14 -10.24
N TYR A 118 7.65 -11.52 -9.53
CA TYR A 118 7.87 -10.85 -8.26
C TYR A 118 7.16 -11.61 -7.14
N GLY A 119 7.84 -11.72 -6.00
CA GLY A 119 7.29 -12.19 -4.74
C GLY A 119 7.21 -11.08 -3.69
N GLY A 120 6.56 -11.39 -2.57
CA GLY A 120 6.41 -10.46 -1.44
C GLY A 120 7.74 -10.15 -0.75
N PHE A 121 8.08 -8.87 -0.63
CA PHE A 121 9.22 -8.38 0.14
C PHE A 121 8.79 -7.71 1.44
N ALA A 122 7.75 -6.87 1.40
CA ALA A 122 7.15 -6.26 2.60
C ALA A 122 5.66 -6.00 2.41
N PHE A 123 4.92 -5.93 3.52
CA PHE A 123 3.50 -5.59 3.54
C PHE A 123 3.20 -4.56 4.64
N PHE A 124 2.34 -3.61 4.30
CA PHE A 124 1.82 -2.59 5.21
C PHE A 124 0.31 -2.49 5.06
N GLY A 125 -0.42 -2.68 6.15
CA GLY A 125 -1.88 -2.59 6.16
C GLY A 125 -2.50 -3.51 7.20
N THR A 126 -3.82 -3.50 7.25
CA THR A 126 -4.61 -4.37 8.13
C THR A 126 -5.82 -4.90 7.39
N ALA A 127 -6.15 -6.17 7.64
CA ALA A 127 -7.41 -6.75 7.19
C ALA A 127 -8.44 -6.68 8.33
N ASN A 128 -9.70 -6.48 7.97
CA ASN A 128 -10.82 -6.46 8.89
C ASN A 128 -11.95 -7.32 8.32
N VAL A 129 -12.53 -8.18 9.14
CA VAL A 129 -13.68 -9.01 8.76
C VAL A 129 -14.85 -8.66 9.67
N ASN A 130 -15.98 -8.30 9.07
CA ASN A 130 -17.22 -8.06 9.80
C ASN A 130 -18.16 -9.24 9.58
N ALA A 131 -18.50 -9.95 10.66
CA ALA A 131 -19.37 -11.14 10.59
C ALA A 131 -20.79 -10.81 10.14
N THR A 132 -21.26 -9.58 10.34
CA THR A 132 -22.57 -9.11 9.87
C THR A 132 -22.40 -7.87 8.99
N PRO A 133 -23.06 -7.82 7.82
CA PRO A 133 -22.97 -6.69 6.90
C PRO A 133 -23.49 -5.38 7.51
N GLY A 134 -22.71 -4.31 7.39
CA GLY A 134 -23.15 -2.97 7.83
C GLY A 134 -23.30 -2.77 9.34
N SER A 135 -23.21 -3.82 10.16
CA SER A 135 -23.18 -3.73 11.63
C SER A 135 -22.38 -4.89 12.21
N GLY A 136 -21.47 -4.63 13.14
CA GLY A 136 -20.75 -5.68 13.86
C GLY A 136 -19.44 -5.19 14.45
N VAL A 137 -18.95 -5.88 15.48
CA VAL A 137 -17.57 -5.75 15.93
C VAL A 137 -16.70 -6.42 14.87
N GLY A 138 -15.94 -5.63 14.14
CA GLY A 138 -15.01 -6.17 13.15
C GLY A 138 -13.83 -6.85 13.83
N ILE A 139 -13.50 -8.05 13.35
CA ILE A 139 -12.30 -8.78 13.78
C ILE A 139 -11.13 -8.28 12.93
N ASN A 140 -10.09 -7.79 13.59
CA ASN A 140 -8.88 -7.34 12.91
C ASN A 140 -7.93 -8.52 12.71
N TYR A 141 -7.26 -8.52 11.56
CA TYR A 141 -6.28 -9.52 11.20
C TYR A 141 -4.96 -8.83 10.86
N ILE A 142 -3.88 -9.32 11.47
CA ILE A 142 -2.53 -9.06 11.02
C ILE A 142 -2.28 -9.97 9.83
N VAL A 143 -2.13 -9.37 8.65
CA VAL A 143 -1.81 -10.10 7.42
C VAL A 143 -0.46 -10.77 7.60
N SER A 144 -0.46 -12.10 7.52
CA SER A 144 0.70 -12.95 7.75
C SER A 144 0.54 -14.25 6.98
N SER A 145 1.64 -14.88 6.58
CA SER A 145 1.63 -16.11 5.76
C SER A 145 0.89 -15.98 4.43
N SER A 146 0.60 -14.75 3.98
CA SER A 146 0.01 -14.48 2.67
C SER A 146 1.04 -14.73 1.58
N ILE A 147 0.58 -15.25 0.44
CA ILE A 147 1.42 -15.44 -0.74
C ILE A 147 0.97 -14.42 -1.77
N ILE A 148 1.90 -13.59 -2.21
CA ILE A 148 1.70 -12.62 -3.27
C ILE A 148 2.64 -12.93 -4.42
N THR A 149 2.07 -13.02 -5.61
CA THR A 149 2.81 -13.24 -6.85
C THR A 149 2.35 -12.21 -7.87
N MET A 150 3.31 -11.56 -8.52
CA MET A 150 3.05 -10.69 -9.65
C MET A 150 3.96 -11.08 -10.81
N THR A 151 3.45 -11.11 -12.03
CA THR A 151 4.26 -11.25 -13.24
C THR A 151 4.12 -9.99 -14.08
N ALA A 152 5.20 -9.54 -14.69
CA ALA A 152 5.19 -8.41 -15.62
C ALA A 152 5.91 -8.80 -16.91
N ASN A 153 5.21 -8.75 -18.03
CA ASN A 153 5.75 -9.08 -19.34
C ASN A 153 6.11 -7.77 -20.09
N PRO A 154 7.41 -7.51 -20.33
CA PRO A 154 7.84 -6.26 -20.95
C PRO A 154 7.47 -6.14 -22.43
N THR A 155 7.20 -7.26 -23.11
CA THR A 155 6.88 -7.32 -24.55
C THR A 155 5.46 -6.83 -24.83
N ASN A 156 4.49 -7.23 -24.01
CA ASN A 156 3.07 -6.88 -24.20
C ASN A 156 2.50 -5.99 -23.09
N GLY A 157 3.31 -5.65 -22.09
CA GLY A 157 2.90 -4.80 -20.96
C GLY A 157 1.94 -5.47 -19.99
N VAL A 158 1.64 -6.76 -20.14
CA VAL A 158 0.66 -7.46 -19.29
C VAL A 158 1.24 -7.70 -17.91
N ILE A 159 0.46 -7.35 -16.90
CA ILE A 159 0.75 -7.59 -15.49
C ILE A 159 -0.33 -8.52 -14.94
N ASN A 160 0.06 -9.67 -14.40
CA ASN A 160 -0.85 -10.53 -13.66
C ASN A 160 -0.49 -10.50 -12.19
N PHE A 161 -1.51 -10.35 -11.35
CA PHE A 161 -1.39 -10.25 -9.91
C PHE A 161 -2.24 -11.35 -9.26
N THR A 162 -1.66 -12.01 -8.25
CA THR A 162 -2.35 -12.99 -7.40
C THR A 162 -1.98 -12.74 -5.94
N LEU A 163 -2.99 -12.68 -5.09
CA LEU A 163 -2.87 -12.58 -3.65
C LEU A 163 -3.68 -13.70 -2.99
N ASN A 164 -3.00 -14.66 -2.38
CA ASN A 164 -3.58 -15.59 -1.42
C ASN A 164 -3.48 -14.93 -0.03
N LEU A 165 -4.56 -14.27 0.39
CA LEU A 165 -4.61 -13.47 1.60
C LEU A 165 -4.86 -14.36 2.79
N ARG A 166 -3.98 -14.26 3.78
CA ARG A 166 -4.04 -14.98 5.05
C ARG A 166 -3.66 -14.04 6.18
N GLY A 167 -4.18 -14.31 7.37
CA GLY A 167 -3.90 -13.48 8.53
C GLY A 167 -4.13 -14.19 9.84
N ARG A 168 -3.64 -13.57 10.92
CA ARG A 168 -3.87 -13.99 12.30
C ARG A 168 -4.75 -12.95 12.96
N GLU A 169 -5.79 -13.41 13.63
CA GLU A 169 -6.67 -12.53 14.40
C GLU A 169 -5.86 -11.75 15.45
N THR A 170 -6.18 -10.48 15.63
CA THR A 170 -5.55 -9.61 16.63
C THR A 170 -6.61 -8.86 17.43
N SER A 171 -6.39 -8.81 18.75
CA SER A 171 -7.26 -8.16 19.72
C SER A 171 -6.42 -7.51 20.83
N SER A 172 -7.08 -6.86 21.79
CA SER A 172 -6.41 -6.34 22.99
C SER A 172 -5.78 -7.45 23.85
N ALA A 173 -6.23 -8.70 23.73
CA ALA A 173 -5.67 -9.84 24.45
C ALA A 173 -4.41 -10.41 23.77
N GLY A 174 -4.11 -10.01 22.53
CA GLY A 174 -2.96 -10.49 21.77
C GLY A 174 -3.31 -10.92 20.34
N THR A 175 -2.34 -11.59 19.70
CA THR A 175 -2.47 -12.12 18.33
C THR A 175 -2.59 -13.64 18.39
N SER A 176 -3.51 -14.20 17.60
CA SER A 176 -3.79 -15.64 17.55
C SER A 176 -2.66 -16.44 16.87
N ASP A 177 -2.43 -17.66 17.39
CA ASP A 177 -1.54 -18.65 16.77
C ASP A 177 -2.19 -19.35 15.55
N THR A 178 -3.46 -19.11 15.28
CA THR A 178 -4.15 -19.68 14.12
C THR A 178 -4.04 -18.76 12.90
N VAL A 179 -3.62 -19.32 11.77
CA VAL A 179 -3.65 -18.63 10.47
C VAL A 179 -4.99 -18.89 9.80
N THR A 180 -5.74 -17.83 9.54
CA THR A 180 -7.03 -17.84 8.86
C THR A 180 -6.84 -17.52 7.37
N ASP A 181 -7.51 -18.28 6.51
CA ASP A 181 -7.65 -17.97 5.09
C ASP A 181 -8.66 -16.84 4.89
N LEU A 182 -8.18 -15.74 4.33
CA LEU A 182 -8.98 -14.54 4.09
C LEU A 182 -9.50 -14.46 2.64
N GLY A 183 -9.00 -15.29 1.73
CA GLY A 183 -9.45 -15.41 0.35
C GLY A 183 -8.32 -15.32 -0.67
N VAL A 184 -8.65 -15.62 -1.93
CA VAL A 184 -7.74 -15.48 -3.07
C VAL A 184 -8.26 -14.40 -4.00
N PHE A 185 -7.37 -13.49 -4.39
CA PHE A 185 -7.67 -12.36 -5.26
C PHE A 185 -6.73 -12.34 -6.45
N THR A 186 -7.27 -12.17 -7.64
CA THR A 186 -6.50 -12.10 -8.88
C THR A 186 -6.86 -10.84 -9.67
N GLY A 187 -5.93 -10.37 -10.49
CA GLY A 187 -6.18 -9.24 -11.36
C GLY A 187 -5.18 -9.18 -12.50
N THR A 188 -5.61 -8.60 -13.61
CA THR A 188 -4.77 -8.35 -14.77
C THR A 188 -4.82 -6.88 -15.14
N ALA A 189 -3.66 -6.27 -15.30
CA ALA A 189 -3.49 -4.91 -15.77
C ALA A 189 -2.62 -4.89 -17.03
N THR A 190 -2.61 -3.76 -17.72
CA THR A 190 -1.75 -3.54 -18.88
C THR A 190 -1.05 -2.21 -18.72
N LEU A 191 0.26 -2.18 -18.93
CA LEU A 191 1.02 -0.94 -19.04
C LEU A 191 0.67 -0.25 -20.35
N ASP A 192 0.31 1.03 -20.27
CA ASP A 192 0.04 1.87 -21.44
C ASP A 192 1.32 2.26 -22.20
N GLY A 193 2.49 1.99 -21.60
CA GLY A 193 3.79 2.34 -22.16
C GLY A 193 4.13 3.82 -22.09
N THR A 194 3.38 4.62 -21.33
CA THR A 194 3.66 6.05 -21.11
C THR A 194 4.15 6.31 -19.69
N THR A 195 3.75 5.48 -18.73
CA THR A 195 4.19 5.54 -17.33
C THR A 195 4.58 4.16 -16.82
N PRO A 196 5.50 4.07 -15.84
CA PRO A 196 5.84 2.81 -15.18
C PRO A 196 4.77 2.45 -14.13
N SER A 197 3.49 2.71 -14.43
CA SER A 197 2.37 2.59 -13.49
C SER A 197 1.25 1.75 -14.08
N PHE A 198 0.46 1.15 -13.21
CA PHE A 198 -0.66 0.28 -13.59
C PHE A 198 -1.77 0.34 -12.56
N SER A 199 -2.99 0.03 -12.99
CA SER A 199 -4.13 -0.21 -12.10
C SER A 199 -5.17 -1.05 -12.81
N SER A 200 -5.89 -1.88 -12.06
CA SER A 200 -7.04 -2.65 -12.55
C SER A 200 -7.89 -3.14 -11.38
N THR A 201 -8.94 -3.90 -11.69
CA THR A 201 -9.80 -4.54 -10.69
C THR A 201 -9.16 -5.83 -10.16
N LEU A 202 -9.53 -6.17 -8.93
CA LEU A 202 -9.31 -7.48 -8.33
C LEU A 202 -10.60 -8.28 -8.38
N GLN A 203 -10.49 -9.55 -8.69
CA GLN A 203 -11.57 -10.53 -8.65
C GLN A 203 -11.30 -11.54 -7.52
N ASP A 204 -12.36 -12.02 -6.87
CA ASP A 204 -12.27 -13.13 -5.93
C ASP A 204 -12.27 -14.49 -6.65
N SER A 205 -12.23 -15.59 -5.89
CA SER A 205 -12.27 -16.95 -6.42
C SER A 205 -13.58 -17.30 -7.16
N SER A 206 -14.63 -16.50 -7.03
CA SER A 206 -15.90 -16.63 -7.76
C SER A 206 -15.95 -15.73 -8.99
N SER A 207 -14.83 -15.12 -9.38
CA SER A 207 -14.72 -14.15 -10.48
C SER A 207 -15.57 -12.89 -10.28
N THR A 208 -15.91 -12.57 -9.03
CA THR A 208 -16.64 -11.34 -8.69
C THR A 208 -15.65 -10.23 -8.40
N VAL A 209 -15.95 -9.01 -8.88
CA VAL A 209 -15.12 -7.83 -8.57
C VAL A 209 -15.13 -7.58 -7.07
N ALA A 210 -13.98 -7.74 -6.45
CA ALA A 210 -13.76 -7.67 -5.01
C ALA A 210 -12.95 -6.44 -4.58
N GLY A 211 -12.45 -5.65 -5.54
CA GLY A 211 -11.63 -4.49 -5.26
C GLY A 211 -10.80 -4.01 -6.43
N THR A 212 -9.70 -3.33 -6.12
CA THR A 212 -8.74 -2.76 -7.06
C THR A 212 -7.31 -3.02 -6.62
N PHE A 213 -6.41 -3.08 -7.59
CA PHE A 213 -4.97 -3.04 -7.35
C PHE A 213 -4.30 -2.09 -8.34
N GLY A 214 -3.14 -1.58 -7.97
CA GLY A 214 -2.42 -0.61 -8.77
C GLY A 214 -1.14 -0.17 -8.10
N GLY A 215 -0.23 0.41 -8.87
CA GLY A 215 1.11 0.67 -8.39
C GLY A 215 2.06 1.11 -9.48
N GLY A 216 3.34 0.81 -9.28
CA GLY A 216 4.39 1.08 -10.26
C GLY A 216 5.73 0.45 -9.91
N PHE A 217 6.67 0.61 -10.82
CA PHE A 217 8.02 0.02 -10.74
C PHE A 217 9.06 1.05 -10.28
N PHE A 218 10.06 0.60 -9.52
CA PHE A 218 11.14 1.39 -8.96
C PHE A 218 12.51 0.80 -9.30
N GLY A 219 13.46 1.69 -9.57
CA GLY A 219 14.85 1.35 -9.87
C GLY A 219 15.07 0.76 -11.26
N PRO A 220 16.32 0.38 -11.57
CA PRO A 220 16.68 -0.16 -12.88
C PRO A 220 15.87 -1.41 -13.22
N GLN A 221 15.38 -1.48 -14.47
CA GLN A 221 14.62 -2.61 -15.02
C GLN A 221 13.42 -3.07 -14.17
N GLY A 222 12.89 -2.20 -13.31
CA GLY A 222 11.81 -2.55 -12.40
C GLY A 222 12.20 -3.58 -11.35
N GLY A 223 13.43 -3.53 -10.83
CA GLY A 223 13.91 -4.45 -9.78
C GLY A 223 13.12 -4.42 -8.47
N THR A 224 12.16 -3.49 -8.32
CA THR A 224 11.17 -3.47 -7.25
C THR A 224 9.84 -2.94 -7.78
N ALA A 225 8.73 -3.44 -7.26
CA ALA A 225 7.40 -2.91 -7.52
C ALA A 225 6.71 -2.53 -6.20
N GLY A 226 6.02 -1.40 -6.18
CA GLY A 226 5.08 -1.04 -5.11
C GLY A 226 3.66 -1.25 -5.61
N VAL A 227 2.87 -2.05 -4.89
CA VAL A 227 1.49 -2.39 -5.25
C VAL A 227 0.56 -2.07 -4.11
N SER A 228 -0.35 -1.13 -4.32
CA SER A 228 -1.47 -0.88 -3.41
C SER A 228 -2.67 -1.74 -3.80
N VAL A 229 -3.41 -2.22 -2.81
CA VAL A 229 -4.67 -2.93 -2.99
C VAL A 229 -5.75 -2.32 -2.11
N GLY A 230 -6.97 -2.27 -2.63
CA GLY A 230 -8.18 -1.98 -1.89
C GLY A 230 -9.15 -3.11 -2.12
N ILE A 231 -9.47 -3.91 -1.09
CA ILE A 231 -10.40 -5.03 -1.18
C ILE A 231 -11.61 -4.73 -0.29
N GLN A 232 -12.79 -4.92 -0.86
CA GLN A 232 -14.05 -4.96 -0.16
C GLN A 232 -14.87 -6.11 -0.75
N ASN A 233 -14.83 -7.27 -0.07
CA ASN A 233 -15.41 -8.50 -0.60
C ASN A 233 -16.45 -9.10 0.35
N ARG A 234 -17.58 -9.55 -0.21
CA ARG A 234 -18.51 -10.43 0.52
C ARG A 234 -18.02 -11.86 0.39
N ARG A 235 -17.64 -12.46 1.51
CA ARG A 235 -17.17 -13.85 1.57
C ARG A 235 -18.34 -14.83 1.49
N ALA A 236 -18.03 -16.08 1.14
CA ALA A 236 -19.00 -17.17 1.03
C ALA A 236 -19.73 -17.49 2.35
N ASP A 237 -19.10 -17.19 3.49
CA ASP A 237 -19.67 -17.32 4.84
C ASP A 237 -20.61 -16.15 5.22
N GLY A 238 -20.84 -15.20 4.30
CA GLY A 238 -21.69 -14.02 4.53
C GLY A 238 -20.99 -12.83 5.18
N SER A 239 -19.72 -12.97 5.59
CA SER A 239 -18.93 -11.89 6.21
C SER A 239 -18.37 -10.90 5.18
N ASP A 240 -18.14 -9.65 5.61
CA ASP A 240 -17.51 -8.62 4.79
C ASP A 240 -16.02 -8.50 5.12
N LEU A 241 -15.16 -8.83 4.17
CA LEU A 241 -13.72 -8.58 4.23
C LEU A 241 -13.41 -7.17 3.73
N ARG A 242 -12.51 -6.49 4.44
CA ARG A 242 -11.92 -5.21 4.07
C ARG A 242 -10.41 -5.26 4.22
N LEU A 243 -9.68 -4.78 3.20
CA LEU A 243 -8.23 -4.64 3.25
C LEU A 243 -7.81 -3.40 2.47
N GLY A 244 -7.19 -2.44 3.15
CA GLY A 244 -6.31 -1.46 2.52
C GLY A 244 -4.88 -1.89 2.76
N GLY A 245 -4.10 -2.10 1.69
CA GLY A 245 -2.77 -2.66 1.80
C GLY A 245 -1.79 -2.08 0.80
N LEU A 246 -0.52 -1.99 1.20
CA LEU A 246 0.62 -1.71 0.35
C LEU A 246 1.59 -2.89 0.44
N PHE A 247 1.87 -3.49 -0.71
CA PHE A 247 2.89 -4.50 -0.88
C PHE A 247 4.10 -3.89 -1.59
N ILE A 248 5.28 -4.28 -1.12
CA ILE A 248 6.53 -4.08 -1.84
C ILE A 248 6.97 -5.44 -2.33
N LEU A 249 7.22 -5.54 -3.63
CA LEU A 249 7.50 -6.79 -4.32
C LEU A 249 8.86 -6.73 -4.99
N ARG A 250 9.58 -7.86 -5.00
CA ARG A 250 10.87 -7.99 -5.68
C ARG A 250 10.97 -9.34 -6.39
N PRO A 251 11.77 -9.45 -7.47
CA PRO A 251 12.13 -10.74 -8.00
C PRO A 251 12.87 -11.57 -6.94
N PRO A 252 12.70 -12.90 -6.92
CA PRO A 252 13.51 -13.75 -6.05
C PRO A 252 15.00 -13.58 -6.39
N ALA A 253 15.83 -13.61 -5.36
CA ALA A 253 17.29 -13.55 -5.48
C ALA A 253 17.86 -14.85 -6.09
#